data_AF-A0A2S2PC61-F1
#
_entry.id   AF-A0A2S2PC61-F1
#
_cell.length_a   1.000
_cell.length_b   1.000
_cell.length_c   1.000
_cell.angle_alpha   90.00
_cell.angle_beta   90.00
_cell.angle_gamma   90.00
#
_symmetry.space_group_name_H-M   'P 1'
#
loop_
_entity.id
_entity.type
_entity.pdbx_description
1 polymer ?
#
loop_
_entity_poly.entity_id
_entity_poly.type
_entity_poly.pdbx_seq_one_letter_code
_entity_poly.pdbx_strand_id
1 'polypeptide(L)'
;MARNIVYDSESWGRCYFLTAFMDDKNEDVRVFCVEKKPKSMGKIKLRRYAILMIQLANKHHLESMGAINRLPREIRGTILASTEVYRDGIIDAIQSSSKFPYKAKLTTYNKLMILFKTLYIESMQYVV
;
A
#
# COMPACT_ATOMS: atom_id res chain seq x y z
N MET A 1 3.52 3.96 -0.45
CA MET A 1 4.56 4.10 0.60
C MET A 1 4.80 2.79 1.34
N ALA A 2 3.78 2.20 2.00
CA ALA A 2 3.92 0.93 2.75
C ALA A 2 4.62 -0.23 1.99
N ARG A 3 4.38 -0.36 0.68
CA ARG A 3 5.00 -1.36 -0.20
C ARG A 3 6.53 -1.31 -0.26
N ASN A 4 7.12 -0.14 -0.06
CA ASN A 4 8.52 0.15 -0.37
C ASN A 4 9.35 0.55 0.86
N ILE A 5 8.87 0.39 2.10
CA ILE A 5 9.58 0.87 3.32
C ILE A 5 11.07 0.48 3.29
N VAL A 6 11.35 -0.79 3.00
CA VAL A 6 12.73 -1.31 2.96
C VAL A 6 13.46 -0.78 1.73
N TYR A 7 12.85 -0.84 0.55
CA TYR A 7 13.45 -0.38 -0.71
C TYR A 7 13.84 1.10 -0.70
N ASP A 8 12.95 1.98 -0.23
CA ASP A 8 13.17 3.44 -0.21
C ASP A 8 14.30 3.80 0.77
N SER A 9 14.39 3.08 1.90
CA SER A 9 15.47 3.24 2.88
C SER A 9 16.80 2.72 2.37
N GLU A 10 16.89 1.46 1.94
CA GLU A 10 18.15 0.84 1.51
C GLU A 10 18.71 1.53 0.25
N SER A 11 17.85 1.93 -0.69
CA SER A 11 18.30 2.49 -1.97
C SER A 11 18.57 4.00 -1.90
N TRP A 12 17.78 4.76 -1.13
CA TRP A 12 17.80 6.23 -1.17
C TRP A 12 18.05 6.89 0.20
N GLY A 13 18.06 6.12 1.29
CA GLY A 13 18.06 6.69 2.65
C GLY A 13 16.80 7.51 2.93
N ARG A 14 15.64 7.10 2.38
CA ARG A 14 14.39 7.83 2.56
C ARG A 14 13.40 7.01 3.38
N CYS A 15 12.72 7.69 4.30
CA CYS A 15 11.59 7.16 5.04
C CYS A 15 10.39 8.11 4.88
N TYR A 16 9.30 7.60 4.31
CA TYR A 16 8.05 8.36 4.16
C TYR A 16 7.02 7.99 5.25
N PHE A 17 7.44 7.22 6.26
CA PHE A 17 6.59 6.93 7.41
C PHE A 17 6.45 8.19 8.28
N LEU A 18 5.23 8.47 8.72
CA LEU A 18 4.95 9.66 9.51
C LEU A 18 5.65 9.55 10.88
N THR A 19 6.50 10.52 11.20
CA THR A 19 7.29 10.53 12.44
C THR A 19 6.42 10.52 13.69
N ALA A 20 5.17 11.01 13.60
CA ALA A 20 4.20 10.99 14.70
C ALA A 20 3.78 9.57 15.12
N PHE A 21 3.99 8.56 14.26
CA PHE A 21 3.67 7.16 14.56
C PHE A 21 4.91 6.28 14.78
N MET A 22 6.10 6.89 14.83
CA MET A 22 7.34 6.18 15.16
C MET A 22 7.40 5.90 16.66
N ASP A 23 8.03 4.79 17.03
CA ASP A 23 8.19 4.41 18.44
C ASP A 23 9.25 5.30 19.09
N ASP A 24 10.35 5.47 18.37
CA ASP A 24 11.44 6.38 18.69
C ASP A 24 11.84 7.07 17.40
N LYS A 25 11.40 8.32 17.24
CA LYS A 25 11.66 9.11 16.04
C LYS A 25 13.16 9.20 15.73
N ASN A 26 14.01 9.40 16.73
CA ASN A 26 15.43 9.67 16.51
C ASN A 26 16.14 8.40 16.07
N GLU A 27 15.89 7.29 16.78
CA GLU A 27 16.41 5.98 16.43
C GLU A 27 15.92 5.53 15.05
N ASP A 28 14.62 5.67 14.80
CA ASP A 28 14.01 5.15 13.58
C ASP A 28 14.47 5.92 12.34
N VAL A 29 14.55 7.25 12.43
CA VAL A 29 15.11 8.07 11.36
C VAL A 29 16.59 7.76 11.15
N ARG A 30 17.37 7.52 12.20
CA ARG A 30 18.78 7.12 12.06
C ARG A 30 18.89 5.81 11.28
N VAL A 31 18.16 4.78 11.68
CA VAL A 31 18.19 3.46 11.03
C VAL A 31 17.70 3.52 9.58
N PHE A 32 16.59 4.21 9.31
CA PHE A 32 16.02 4.28 7.96
C PHE A 32 16.82 5.18 7.01
N CYS A 33 17.24 6.36 7.46
CA CYS A 33 17.75 7.40 6.56
C CYS A 33 19.28 7.51 6.56
N VAL A 34 19.93 7.27 7.70
CA VAL A 34 21.39 7.41 7.84
C VAL A 34 22.08 6.06 7.65
N GLU A 35 21.71 5.06 8.45
CA GLU A 35 22.34 3.73 8.40
C GLU A 35 21.84 2.91 7.20
N LYS A 36 20.63 3.21 6.70
CA LYS A 36 19.97 2.50 5.60
C LYS A 36 19.84 1.00 5.86
N LYS A 37 19.56 0.63 7.12
CA LYS A 37 19.44 -0.78 7.57
C LYS A 37 18.05 -1.08 8.14
N PRO A 38 16.97 -0.86 7.39
CA PRO A 38 15.59 -0.99 7.91
C PRO A 38 15.28 -2.39 8.45
N LYS A 39 15.95 -3.44 7.95
CA LYS A 39 15.76 -4.82 8.43
C LYS A 39 16.28 -5.05 9.84
N SER A 40 17.21 -4.22 10.35
CA SER A 40 17.71 -4.34 11.73
C SER A 40 16.60 -4.10 12.77
N MET A 41 15.57 -3.33 12.41
CA MET A 41 14.38 -3.09 13.24
C MET A 41 13.52 -4.34 13.48
N GLY A 42 13.74 -5.40 12.71
CA GLY A 42 12.94 -6.61 12.78
C GLY A 42 11.61 -6.54 12.04
N LYS A 43 11.14 -7.71 11.57
CA LYS A 43 9.94 -7.84 10.74
C LYS A 43 8.65 -7.38 11.42
N ILE A 44 8.57 -7.48 12.75
CA ILE A 44 7.38 -7.13 13.53
C ILE A 44 7.16 -5.61 13.48
N LYS A 45 8.21 -4.83 13.74
CA LYS A 45 8.16 -3.36 13.72
C LYS A 45 7.85 -2.84 12.31
N LEU A 46 8.53 -3.37 11.29
CA LEU A 46 8.28 -3.02 9.88
C LEU A 46 6.83 -3.32 9.46
N ARG A 47 6.30 -4.49 9.86
CA ARG A 47 4.91 -4.86 9.57
C ARG A 47 3.92 -3.91 10.25
N ARG A 48 4.15 -3.55 11.53
CA ARG A 48 3.29 -2.59 12.22
C ARG A 48 3.26 -1.24 11.51
N TYR A 49 4.42 -0.73 11.06
CA TYR A 49 4.48 0.53 10.31
C TYR A 49 3.76 0.45 8.97
N ALA A 50 3.92 -0.66 8.25
CA ALA A 50 3.14 -0.90 7.04
C ALA A 50 1.63 -0.92 7.31
N ILE A 51 1.19 -1.62 8.36
CA ILE A 51 -0.23 -1.71 8.75
C ILE A 51 -0.80 -0.33 9.08
N LEU A 52 -0.09 0.51 9.85
CA LEU A 52 -0.55 1.87 10.17
C LEU A 52 -0.74 2.72 8.91
N MET A 53 0.21 2.66 7.96
CA MET A 53 0.04 3.34 6.67
C MET A 53 -1.11 2.78 5.84
N ILE A 54 -1.33 1.46 5.88
CA ILE A 54 -2.44 0.81 5.19
C ILE A 54 -3.79 1.24 5.79
N GLN A 55 -3.89 1.33 7.12
CA GLN A 55 -5.08 1.81 7.80
C GLN A 55 -5.40 3.26 7.40
N LEU A 56 -4.39 4.13 7.34
CA LEU A 56 -4.57 5.51 6.87
C LEU A 56 -5.00 5.55 5.39
N ALA A 57 -4.39 4.73 4.53
CA ALA A 57 -4.78 4.63 3.13
C ALA A 57 -6.21 4.12 2.95
N ASN A 58 -6.64 3.13 3.74
CA ASN A 58 -8.00 2.59 3.69
C ASN A 58 -9.03 3.63 4.13
N LYS A 59 -8.72 4.44 5.15
CA LYS A 59 -9.57 5.56 5.56
C LYS A 59 -9.81 6.53 4.40
N HIS A 60 -8.74 7.02 3.78
CA HIS A 60 -8.86 7.95 2.64
C HIS A 60 -9.52 7.33 1.42
N HIS A 61 -9.29 6.04 1.18
CA HIS A 61 -9.97 5.35 0.10
C HIS A 61 -11.49 5.30 0.34
N LEU A 62 -11.96 4.95 1.54
CA LEU A 62 -13.39 4.97 1.87
C LEU A 62 -14.02 6.36 1.66
N GLU A 63 -13.33 7.42 2.08
CA GLU A 63 -13.75 8.81 1.83
C GLU A 63 -13.81 9.12 0.32
N SER A 64 -12.85 8.62 -0.46
CA SER A 64 -12.76 8.84 -1.90
C SER A 64 -13.81 8.06 -2.70
N MET A 65 -14.21 6.88 -2.25
CA MET A 65 -15.22 6.05 -2.92
C MET A 65 -16.57 6.76 -3.01
N GLY A 66 -16.94 7.55 -1.99
CA GLY A 66 -18.15 8.39 -2.03
C GLY A 66 -18.12 9.47 -3.13
N ALA A 67 -16.93 9.81 -3.65
CA ALA A 67 -16.76 10.78 -4.73
C ALA A 67 -16.68 10.15 -6.12
N ILE A 68 -16.68 8.81 -6.25
CA ILE A 68 -16.50 8.13 -7.54
C ILE A 68 -17.61 8.51 -8.55
N ASN A 69 -18.83 8.73 -8.06
CA ASN A 69 -19.98 9.12 -8.88
C ASN A 69 -19.85 10.54 -9.46
N ARG A 70 -18.87 11.33 -9.03
CA ARG A 70 -18.55 12.66 -9.60
C ARG A 70 -17.68 12.57 -10.85
N LEU A 71 -17.13 11.40 -11.15
CA LEU A 71 -16.32 11.16 -12.35
C LEU A 71 -17.22 10.80 -13.55
N PRO A 72 -16.78 11.06 -14.78
CA PRO A 72 -17.42 10.56 -15.99
C PRO A 72 -17.63 9.04 -15.92
N ARG A 73 -18.80 8.57 -16.36
CA ARG A 73 -19.23 7.16 -16.20
C ARG A 73 -18.23 6.20 -16.82
N GLU A 74 -17.63 6.58 -17.95
CA GLU A 74 -16.74 5.74 -18.76
C GLU A 74 -15.43 5.40 -18.04
N ILE A 75 -14.99 6.22 -17.08
CA ILE A 75 -13.71 6.05 -16.40
C ILE A 75 -13.82 5.47 -14.99
N ARG A 76 -15.03 5.41 -14.43
CA ARG A 76 -15.26 4.95 -13.03
C ARG A 76 -14.71 3.55 -12.80
N GLY A 77 -15.08 2.60 -13.67
CA GLY A 77 -14.64 1.21 -13.55
C GLY A 77 -13.12 1.07 -13.59
N THR A 78 -12.44 1.78 -14.50
CA THR A 78 -10.98 1.76 -14.62
C THR A 78 -10.30 2.35 -13.39
N ILE A 79 -10.82 3.45 -12.86
CA ILE A 79 -10.29 4.07 -11.64
C ILE A 79 -10.44 3.11 -10.46
N LEU A 80 -11.63 2.52 -10.28
CA LEU A 80 -11.89 1.52 -9.24
C LEU A 80 -10.92 0.34 -9.34
N ALA A 81 -10.80 -0.25 -10.53
CA ALA A 81 -9.90 -1.38 -10.77
C ALA A 81 -8.43 -1.01 -10.48
N SER A 82 -8.01 0.20 -10.81
CA SER A 82 -6.65 0.67 -10.50
C SER A 82 -6.41 0.76 -8.98
N THR A 83 -7.40 1.19 -8.21
CA THR A 83 -7.31 1.27 -6.75
C THR A 83 -7.31 -0.10 -6.10
N GLU A 84 -8.09 -1.05 -6.60
CA GLU A 84 -8.18 -2.41 -6.05
C GLU A 84 -6.91 -3.23 -6.27
N VAL A 85 -6.16 -2.99 -7.35
CA VAL A 85 -4.82 -3.61 -7.51
C VAL A 85 -3.90 -3.27 -6.35
N TYR A 86 -3.99 -2.05 -5.81
CA TYR A 86 -3.21 -1.66 -4.63
C TYR A 86 -3.84 -2.14 -3.34
N ARG A 87 -5.16 -2.07 -3.22
CA ARG A 87 -5.89 -2.46 -2.00
C ARG A 87 -5.89 -3.97 -1.82
N ASP A 88 -6.56 -4.73 -2.68
CA ASP A 88 -6.65 -6.18 -2.53
C ASP A 88 -5.33 -6.88 -2.81
N GLY A 89 -4.55 -6.39 -3.77
CA GLY A 89 -3.32 -7.06 -4.18
C GLY A 89 -2.11 -6.71 -3.32
N ILE A 90 -1.71 -5.43 -3.28
CA ILE A 90 -0.45 -5.04 -2.63
C ILE A 90 -0.53 -5.13 -1.11
N ILE A 91 -1.67 -4.83 -0.49
CA ILE A 91 -1.85 -5.00 0.96
C ILE A 91 -1.71 -6.48 1.33
N ASP A 92 -2.39 -7.37 0.61
CA ASP A 92 -2.30 -8.81 0.85
C ASP A 92 -0.85 -9.30 0.74
N ALA A 93 -0.13 -8.89 -0.32
CA ALA A 93 1.28 -9.24 -0.49
C ALA A 93 2.20 -8.76 0.66
N ILE A 94 1.85 -7.67 1.35
CA ILE A 94 2.57 -7.20 2.54
C ILE A 94 2.19 -8.04 3.77
N GLN A 95 0.90 -8.34 3.94
CA GLN A 95 0.37 -9.02 5.12
C GLN A 95 0.72 -10.52 5.15
N SER A 96 0.62 -11.20 4.01
CA SER A 96 0.88 -12.64 3.87
C SER A 96 2.38 -13.02 3.86
N SER A 97 3.27 -12.04 3.68
CA SER A 97 4.72 -12.30 3.57
C SER A 97 5.37 -12.76 4.88
N SER A 98 6.03 -13.92 4.90
CA SER A 98 6.69 -14.47 6.11
C SER A 98 7.91 -13.67 6.60
N LYS A 99 8.65 -13.06 5.68
CA LYS A 99 9.81 -12.18 5.93
C LYS A 99 9.50 -10.86 5.23
N PHE A 100 9.12 -9.84 6.00
CA PHE A 100 8.65 -8.53 5.49
C PHE A 100 9.34 -8.14 4.17
N PRO A 101 8.57 -7.88 3.10
CA PRO A 101 9.12 -7.89 1.76
C PRO A 101 10.06 -6.71 1.53
N TYR A 102 11.13 -6.95 0.74
CA TYR A 102 11.99 -5.86 0.26
C TYR A 102 11.20 -4.84 -0.58
N LYS A 103 10.35 -5.37 -1.46
CA LYS A 103 9.35 -4.63 -2.24
C LYS A 103 8.19 -5.57 -2.51
N ALA A 104 7.03 -5.29 -1.93
CA ALA A 104 5.83 -6.09 -2.22
C ALA A 104 5.45 -5.93 -3.70
N LYS A 105 5.13 -7.05 -4.36
CA LYS A 105 4.81 -7.12 -5.79
C LYS A 105 3.69 -8.12 -5.99
N LEU A 106 2.89 -7.88 -7.01
CA LEU A 106 1.92 -8.83 -7.53
C LEU A 106 2.45 -9.47 -8.80
N THR A 107 2.13 -10.74 -8.99
CA THR A 107 2.29 -11.41 -10.28
C THR A 107 1.35 -10.77 -11.30
N THR A 108 1.68 -10.91 -12.59
CA THR A 108 0.80 -10.45 -13.67
C THR A 108 -0.57 -11.11 -13.59
N TYR A 109 -0.61 -12.41 -13.25
CA TYR A 109 -1.85 -13.16 -13.05
C TYR A 109 -2.73 -12.55 -11.96
N ASN A 110 -2.19 -12.28 -10.76
CA ASN A 110 -2.98 -11.71 -9.67
C ASN A 110 -3.52 -10.32 -10.04
N LYS A 111 -2.73 -9.50 -10.74
CA LYS A 111 -3.21 -8.20 -11.25
C LYS A 111 -4.38 -8.38 -12.22
N LEU A 112 -4.26 -9.29 -13.18
CA LEU A 112 -5.32 -9.55 -14.16
C LEU A 112 -6.60 -10.07 -13.50
N MET A 113 -6.49 -10.94 -12.51
CA MET A 113 -7.64 -11.42 -11.74
C MET A 113 -8.37 -10.29 -11.00
N ILE A 114 -7.61 -9.41 -10.31
CA ILE A 114 -8.20 -8.25 -9.63
C ILE A 114 -8.88 -7.33 -10.64
N LEU A 115 -8.20 -7.00 -11.74
CA LEU A 115 -8.76 -6.15 -12.79
C LEU A 115 -10.05 -6.74 -13.37
N PHE A 116 -10.08 -8.04 -13.67
CA PHE A 116 -11.26 -8.71 -14.20
C PHE A 116 -12.42 -8.66 -13.21
N LYS A 117 -12.19 -9.03 -11.94
CA LYS A 117 -13.18 -8.98 -10.87
C LYS A 117 -13.76 -7.57 -10.72
N THR A 118 -12.90 -6.55 -10.63
CA THR A 118 -13.38 -5.19 -10.39
C THR A 118 -14.09 -4.61 -11.61
N LEU A 119 -13.55 -4.78 -12.82
CA LEU A 119 -14.16 -4.21 -14.03
C LEU A 119 -15.50 -4.86 -14.38
N TYR A 120 -15.60 -6.18 -14.29
CA TYR A 120 -16.75 -6.91 -14.85
C TYR A 120 -17.75 -7.40 -13.80
N ILE A 121 -17.41 -7.36 -12.52
CA ILE A 121 -18.31 -7.81 -11.43
C ILE A 121 -18.63 -6.64 -10.50
N GLU A 122 -17.61 -6.03 -9.87
CA GLU A 122 -17.83 -5.07 -8.79
C GLU A 122 -18.23 -3.67 -9.30
N SER A 123 -17.71 -3.26 -10.46
CA SER A 123 -17.97 -1.92 -11.00
C SER A 123 -19.38 -1.75 -11.56
N MET A 124 -20.12 -2.84 -11.80
CA MET A 124 -21.49 -2.80 -12.32
C MET A 124 -22.39 -1.86 -11.52
N GLN A 125 -22.25 -1.82 -10.19
CA GLN A 125 -23.06 -0.93 -9.34
C GLN A 125 -22.77 0.58 -9.53
N TYR A 126 -21.64 0.95 -10.14
CA TYR A 126 -21.23 2.34 -10.40
C TYR A 126 -21.36 2.73 -11.87
N VAL A 127 -21.62 1.73 -12.71
CA VAL A 127 -21.72 1.83 -14.17
C VAL A 127 -23.15 1.65 -14.65
N VAL A 128 -24.11 1.14 -13.86
CA VAL A 128 -25.54 1.09 -14.20
C VAL A 128 -26.20 2.44 -13.92
#